data_AF-A0A099KG81-F1
#
_entry.id   AF-A0A099KG81-F1
#
_cell.length_a   1.000
_cell.length_b   1.000
_cell.length_c   1.000
_cell.angle_alpha   90.00
_cell.angle_beta   90.00
_cell.angle_gamma   90.00
#
_symmetry.space_group_name_H-M   'P 1'
#
loop_
_entity.id
_entity.type
_entity.pdbx_description
1 polymer ?
#
loop_
_entity_poly.entity_id
_entity_poly.type
_entity_poly.pdbx_seq_one_letter_code
_entity_poly.pdbx_strand_id
1 'polypeptide(L)'
;MSFKQKKTLTQKIKWWFNTRIVGFWRVKVSGSLKQKLAAAPDTIKFNSDASPMPSPSKDGITVILTAYKRSEYLEQQIEALRTQTVPPTEIWLWSNRSDDELRDLSKLADRVVASNSNFLFWGRFALANLVRTKYVAFFDDDILPQPRWFENCLKTITSGHDGILGGSGVLLPTTGGYSSKHKAGWNGNHYNTTVQVDLVGHAWFMDKAHVNYMWREEPVSWDNGEDIHLSYMALKHGGVKTLVPPHPENDQSLWSCRPDFGKIVGRLNVATYKTKDHKNTRSEIVDSHTRDGWQVVKGHSNFTLPKEKNFTDELQVFNQKLQNNENFSLVRFGDGEMEVINGKAIDLSEKCNGEHKYSPDNKKDEHYRQILELSLLHKSDSYFVGLPCRCCVGDSHCDNLRTQSQQDEAQLTWANIFVNANYPGFLKGTIAALQGKKINMVCHEKADLVGLPFKVTDSFRVGANAWSSNYDSMLAELSSYIEKNNSENQVFIFCAGVLSNMLIFQLNKTFPNNTYLDVGSVFDDMMGLGQTRKYLKGSRKRLKQVCVW
;
A
#
# COMPACT_ATOMS: atom_id res chain seq x y z
N MET A 1 -19.23 -7.35 -10.10
CA MET A 1 -18.14 -8.36 -10.17
C MET A 1 -17.55 -8.54 -8.77
N SER A 2 -17.23 -9.77 -8.36
CA SER A 2 -16.78 -10.09 -6.99
C SER A 2 -15.33 -9.62 -6.77
N PHE A 3 -15.15 -8.44 -6.16
CA PHE A 3 -13.86 -7.86 -5.78
C PHE A 3 -13.27 -8.51 -4.52
N LYS A 4 -12.98 -9.81 -4.54
CA LYS A 4 -12.23 -10.50 -3.48
C LYS A 4 -10.87 -10.91 -4.03
N GLN A 5 -9.79 -10.40 -3.42
CA GLN A 5 -8.46 -11.02 -3.55
C GLN A 5 -8.56 -12.50 -3.13
N LYS A 6 -8.23 -13.41 -4.04
CA LYS A 6 -8.23 -14.85 -3.75
C LYS A 6 -6.96 -15.21 -2.97
N LYS A 7 -7.04 -15.20 -1.64
CA LYS A 7 -5.99 -15.79 -0.78
C LYS A 7 -5.74 -17.25 -1.17
N THR A 8 -4.47 -17.67 -1.22
CA THR A 8 -4.09 -19.07 -1.49
C THR A 8 -4.63 -20.01 -0.41
N LEU A 9 -4.79 -21.29 -0.71
CA LEU A 9 -5.34 -22.28 0.23
C LEU A 9 -4.52 -22.36 1.53
N THR A 10 -3.19 -22.29 1.41
CA THR A 10 -2.24 -22.25 2.53
C THR A 10 -2.36 -20.98 3.37
N GLN A 11 -2.50 -19.80 2.73
CA GLN A 11 -2.76 -18.55 3.44
C GLN A 11 -4.10 -18.58 4.20
N LYS A 12 -5.14 -19.17 3.60
CA LYS A 12 -6.45 -19.35 4.25
C LYS A 12 -6.37 -20.24 5.49
N ILE A 13 -5.67 -21.37 5.39
CA ILE A 13 -5.51 -22.32 6.51
C ILE A 13 -4.68 -21.68 7.65
N LYS A 14 -3.54 -21.06 7.32
CA LYS A 14 -2.69 -20.38 8.31
C LYS A 14 -3.43 -19.23 9.01
N TRP A 15 -4.16 -18.43 8.24
CA TRP A 15 -4.98 -17.33 8.78
C TRP A 15 -6.12 -17.84 9.66
N TRP A 16 -6.80 -18.92 9.25
CA TRP A 16 -7.85 -19.55 10.05
C TRP A 16 -7.32 -20.13 11.36
N PHE A 17 -6.18 -20.85 11.32
CA PHE A 17 -5.57 -21.46 12.51
C PHE A 17 -5.15 -20.41 13.55
N ASN A 18 -4.47 -19.34 13.10
CA ASN A 18 -4.04 -18.25 14.00
C ASN A 18 -5.22 -17.48 14.59
N THR A 19 -6.26 -17.18 13.79
CA THR A 19 -7.41 -16.37 14.24
C THR A 19 -8.48 -17.15 15.00
N ARG A 20 -8.54 -18.49 14.85
CA ARG A 20 -9.57 -19.31 15.52
C ARG A 20 -9.05 -20.20 16.65
N ILE A 21 -7.85 -20.76 16.53
CA ILE A 21 -7.34 -21.75 17.50
C ILE A 21 -6.41 -21.06 18.49
N VAL A 22 -5.37 -20.38 18.02
CA VAL A 22 -4.40 -19.71 18.90
C VAL A 22 -5.03 -18.55 19.67
N GLY A 23 -5.82 -17.71 19.00
CA GLY A 23 -6.51 -16.61 19.66
C GLY A 23 -7.55 -17.05 20.70
N PHE A 24 -8.22 -18.20 20.49
CA PHE A 24 -9.21 -18.71 21.45
C PHE A 24 -8.58 -19.07 22.79
N TRP A 25 -7.40 -19.71 22.78
CA TRP A 25 -6.68 -20.05 24.01
C TRP A 25 -6.11 -18.82 24.72
N ARG A 26 -5.57 -17.84 23.98
CA ARG A 26 -5.04 -16.59 24.57
C ARG A 26 -6.12 -15.72 25.21
N VAL A 27 -7.30 -15.63 24.60
CA VAL A 27 -8.42 -14.80 25.09
C VAL A 27 -9.17 -15.47 26.26
N LYS A 28 -9.26 -16.81 26.28
CA LYS A 28 -9.91 -17.54 27.40
C LYS A 28 -9.10 -17.53 28.70
N VAL A 29 -7.77 -17.57 28.61
CA VAL A 29 -6.90 -17.57 29.80
C VAL A 29 -6.95 -16.23 30.53
N SER A 30 -7.08 -15.11 29.80
CA SER A 30 -7.22 -13.77 30.40
C SER A 30 -8.65 -13.46 30.90
N GLY A 31 -9.70 -14.04 30.31
CA GLY A 31 -11.10 -13.79 30.70
C GLY A 31 -11.65 -14.64 31.87
N SER A 32 -10.83 -15.48 32.51
CA SER A 32 -11.28 -16.48 33.49
C SER A 32 -11.46 -15.99 34.94
N LEU A 33 -11.23 -14.70 35.23
CA LEU A 33 -11.48 -14.14 36.56
C LEU A 33 -12.90 -13.56 36.64
N LYS A 34 -13.90 -14.43 36.80
CA LYS A 34 -15.27 -14.01 37.15
C LYS A 34 -15.42 -13.88 38.67
N GLN A 35 -15.66 -12.66 39.13
CA GLN A 35 -16.30 -12.40 40.41
C GLN A 35 -17.83 -12.51 40.25
N LYS A 36 -18.46 -13.33 41.10
CA LYS A 36 -19.83 -13.08 41.58
C LYS A 36 -19.73 -12.01 42.66
N LEU A 37 -20.70 -11.10 42.79
CA LEU A 37 -21.17 -10.59 44.08
C LEU A 37 -22.40 -9.67 43.92
N ALA A 38 -23.14 -9.54 45.02
CA ALA A 38 -24.44 -8.93 45.17
C ALA A 38 -24.43 -7.39 45.15
N ALA A 39 -25.62 -6.80 45.00
CA ALA A 39 -25.84 -5.36 44.88
C ALA A 39 -25.34 -4.56 46.09
N ALA A 40 -24.46 -3.59 45.82
CA ALA A 40 -24.06 -2.50 46.70
C ALA A 40 -24.21 -1.14 45.95
N PRO A 41 -24.35 0.01 46.65
CA PRO A 41 -25.02 1.21 46.13
C PRO A 41 -24.25 2.03 45.09
N ASP A 42 -25.01 2.79 44.29
CA ASP A 42 -24.68 3.60 43.09
C ASP A 42 -23.71 4.81 43.29
N THR A 43 -22.80 4.77 44.27
CA THR A 43 -21.84 5.88 44.48
C THR A 43 -20.48 5.56 43.85
N ILE A 44 -20.07 6.35 42.86
CA ILE A 44 -18.69 6.31 42.33
C ILE A 44 -17.80 7.20 43.18
N LYS A 45 -16.70 6.64 43.70
CA LYS A 45 -15.60 7.40 44.28
C LYS A 45 -14.35 7.15 43.44
N PHE A 46 -13.83 8.20 42.80
CA PHE A 46 -12.57 8.11 42.07
C PHE A 46 -11.41 7.92 43.05
N ASN A 47 -10.49 7.02 42.73
CA ASN A 47 -9.28 6.78 43.52
C ASN A 47 -8.31 7.98 43.48
N SER A 48 -8.38 8.80 42.42
CA SER A 48 -7.55 9.98 42.21
C SER A 48 -8.25 10.99 41.31
N ASP A 49 -8.06 12.28 41.59
CA ASP A 49 -8.44 13.34 40.65
C ASP A 49 -7.52 13.33 39.43
N ALA A 50 -8.07 13.69 38.27
CA ALA A 50 -7.26 13.95 37.09
C ALA A 50 -6.36 15.18 37.30
N SER A 51 -5.17 15.19 36.69
CA SER A 51 -4.33 16.39 36.67
C SER A 51 -5.08 17.59 36.07
N PRO A 52 -4.74 18.85 36.40
CA PRO A 52 -5.37 20.02 35.77
C PRO A 52 -5.37 19.94 34.23
N MET A 53 -6.36 20.56 33.60
CA MET A 53 -6.43 20.61 32.13
C MET A 53 -5.21 21.36 31.57
N PRO A 54 -4.49 20.80 30.59
CA PRO A 54 -3.36 21.50 29.96
C PRO A 54 -3.86 22.65 29.07
N SER A 55 -2.96 23.59 28.76
CA SER A 55 -3.19 24.60 27.74
C SER A 55 -3.45 23.94 26.37
N PRO A 56 -4.28 24.56 25.49
CA PRO A 56 -4.44 24.09 24.12
C PRO A 56 -3.10 23.95 23.39
N SER A 57 -2.94 22.86 22.63
CA SER A 57 -1.75 22.54 21.85
C SER A 57 -2.09 22.38 20.38
N LYS A 58 -1.14 22.76 19.51
CA LYS A 58 -1.18 22.49 18.06
C LYS A 58 -0.55 21.16 17.68
N ASP A 59 -0.16 20.36 18.68
CA ASP A 59 0.42 19.04 18.52
C ASP A 59 -0.22 18.03 19.47
N GLY A 60 0.24 16.78 19.41
CA GLY A 60 -0.19 15.70 20.29
C GLY A 60 -1.49 15.01 19.87
N ILE A 61 -1.76 13.89 20.55
CA ILE A 61 -2.92 13.03 20.31
C ILE A 61 -3.62 12.81 21.65
N THR A 62 -4.93 13.00 21.69
CA THR A 62 -5.75 12.49 22.80
C THR A 62 -6.61 11.33 22.30
N VAL A 63 -6.54 10.20 23.00
CA VAL A 63 -7.38 9.04 22.70
C VAL A 63 -8.59 9.06 23.64
N ILE A 64 -9.80 8.82 23.13
CA ILE A 64 -11.01 8.66 23.93
C ILE A 64 -11.52 7.24 23.75
N LEU A 65 -11.51 6.47 24.84
CA LEU A 65 -12.02 5.11 24.91
C LEU A 65 -13.42 5.09 25.51
N THR A 66 -14.15 3.98 25.30
CA THR A 66 -15.46 3.75 25.90
C THR A 66 -15.42 2.51 26.78
N ALA A 67 -15.87 2.65 28.02
CA ALA A 67 -16.12 1.51 28.91
C ALA A 67 -17.62 1.19 28.92
N TYR A 68 -17.97 0.01 28.41
CA TYR A 68 -19.33 -0.54 28.47
C TYR A 68 -19.29 -2.07 28.40
N LYS A 69 -19.71 -2.78 29.47
CA LYS A 69 -19.83 -4.26 29.54
C LYS A 69 -18.57 -5.12 29.26
N ARG A 70 -17.44 -4.53 28.85
CA ARG A 70 -16.18 -5.24 28.46
C ARG A 70 -14.91 -4.61 29.03
N SER A 71 -14.98 -4.15 30.28
CA SER A 71 -13.85 -3.48 30.94
C SER A 71 -12.60 -4.36 31.09
N GLU A 72 -12.72 -5.68 30.98
CA GLU A 72 -11.61 -6.63 31.11
C GLU A 72 -10.52 -6.50 30.04
N TYR A 73 -10.83 -5.90 28.88
CA TYR A 73 -9.84 -5.68 27.81
C TYR A 73 -9.24 -4.27 27.81
N LEU A 74 -9.77 -3.38 28.64
CA LEU A 74 -9.42 -1.97 28.62
C LEU A 74 -7.96 -1.73 29.01
N GLU A 75 -7.45 -2.46 30.00
CA GLU A 75 -6.04 -2.40 30.43
C GLU A 75 -5.09 -2.77 29.27
N GLN A 76 -5.39 -3.87 28.55
CA GLN A 76 -4.60 -4.28 27.39
C GLN A 76 -4.68 -3.27 26.25
N GLN A 77 -5.84 -2.66 26.03
CA GLN A 77 -6.02 -1.62 25.01
C GLN A 77 -5.22 -0.36 25.35
N ILE A 78 -5.26 0.09 26.61
CA ILE A 78 -4.50 1.25 27.09
C ILE A 78 -3.00 1.00 26.99
N GLU A 79 -2.51 -0.16 27.40
CA GLU A 79 -1.10 -0.52 27.25
C GLU A 79 -0.65 -0.44 25.79
N ALA A 80 -1.42 -1.06 24.88
CA ALA A 80 -1.10 -1.03 23.44
C ALA A 80 -1.09 0.39 22.85
N LEU A 81 -1.88 1.31 23.41
CA LEU A 81 -1.88 2.73 23.04
C LEU A 81 -0.66 3.47 23.59
N ARG A 82 -0.29 3.22 24.85
CA ARG A 82 0.90 3.83 25.47
C ARG A 82 2.20 3.37 24.82
N THR A 83 2.24 2.15 24.28
CA THR A 83 3.42 1.60 23.59
C THR A 83 3.44 1.84 22.08
N GLN A 84 2.57 2.72 21.55
CA GLN A 84 2.66 3.11 20.14
C GLN A 84 4.01 3.79 19.85
N THR A 85 4.53 3.67 18.63
CA THR A 85 5.74 4.39 18.22
C THR A 85 5.58 5.91 18.29
N VAL A 86 4.34 6.39 18.16
CA VAL A 86 3.93 7.74 18.51
C VAL A 86 2.86 7.65 19.61
N PRO A 87 3.23 7.71 20.90
CA PRO A 87 2.28 7.53 21.99
C PRO A 87 1.33 8.73 22.11
N PRO A 88 0.08 8.51 22.57
CA PRO A 88 -0.84 9.61 22.82
C PRO A 88 -0.41 10.40 24.07
N THR A 89 -0.65 11.71 24.01
CA THR A 89 -0.40 12.64 25.11
C THR A 89 -1.33 12.36 26.28
N GLU A 90 -2.61 12.11 25.99
CA GLU A 90 -3.61 11.74 26.99
C GLU A 90 -4.49 10.60 26.49
N ILE A 91 -4.93 9.74 27.41
CA ILE A 91 -5.97 8.74 27.19
C ILE A 91 -7.11 9.07 28.15
N TRP A 92 -8.26 9.40 27.59
CA TRP A 92 -9.49 9.69 28.30
C TRP A 92 -10.46 8.52 28.17
N LEU A 93 -11.34 8.39 29.15
CA LEU A 93 -12.31 7.31 29.20
C LEU A 93 -13.72 7.86 29.44
N TRP A 94 -14.64 7.50 28.54
CA TRP A 94 -16.07 7.69 28.71
C TRP A 94 -16.70 6.39 29.24
N SER A 95 -17.27 6.43 30.44
CA SER A 95 -17.94 5.30 31.08
C SER A 95 -19.45 5.50 31.03
N ASN A 96 -20.14 4.68 30.23
CA ASN A 96 -21.60 4.67 30.16
C ASN A 96 -22.19 3.86 31.30
N ARG A 97 -23.39 4.23 31.77
CA ARG A 97 -24.18 3.36 32.65
C ARG A 97 -24.45 2.02 31.95
N SER A 98 -24.23 0.93 32.66
CA SER A 98 -24.54 -0.43 32.21
C SER A 98 -25.26 -1.20 33.30
N ASP A 99 -25.67 -2.44 32.99
CA ASP A 99 -26.22 -3.38 34.00
C ASP A 99 -25.14 -3.86 34.99
N ASP A 100 -23.86 -3.69 34.64
CA ASP A 100 -22.74 -3.90 35.54
C ASP A 100 -22.51 -2.64 36.40
N GLU A 101 -21.94 -2.82 37.59
CA GLU A 101 -21.56 -1.73 38.49
C GLU A 101 -20.64 -0.71 37.79
N LEU A 102 -20.88 0.58 38.05
CA LEU A 102 -19.98 1.65 37.61
C LEU A 102 -18.64 1.47 38.34
N ARG A 103 -17.64 0.97 37.62
CA ARG A 103 -16.28 0.76 38.13
C ARG A 103 -15.50 2.06 38.08
N ASP A 104 -14.70 2.31 39.11
CA ASP A 104 -13.65 3.31 39.03
C ASP A 104 -12.52 2.81 38.11
N LEU A 105 -12.27 3.57 37.05
CA LEU A 105 -11.27 3.30 36.03
C LEU A 105 -10.18 4.39 36.01
N SER A 106 -10.14 5.27 37.03
CA SER A 106 -9.20 6.40 37.11
C SER A 106 -7.73 5.99 37.22
N LYS A 107 -7.46 4.72 37.57
CA LYS A 107 -6.10 4.17 37.59
C LYS A 107 -5.56 3.81 36.20
N LEU A 108 -6.44 3.63 35.22
CA LEU A 108 -6.06 3.15 33.89
C LEU A 108 -5.93 4.29 32.88
N ALA A 109 -6.77 5.32 32.99
CA ALA A 109 -6.82 6.45 32.05
C ALA A 109 -6.44 7.77 32.76
N ASP A 110 -5.94 8.74 32.00
CA ASP A 110 -5.55 10.05 32.55
C ASP A 110 -6.76 10.84 33.05
N ARG A 111 -7.92 10.63 32.41
CA ARG A 111 -9.18 11.28 32.73
C ARG A 111 -10.34 10.33 32.54
N VAL A 112 -11.27 10.33 33.48
CA VAL A 112 -12.48 9.51 33.43
C VAL A 112 -13.71 10.39 33.56
N VAL A 113 -14.67 10.19 32.66
CA VAL A 113 -16.00 10.76 32.76
C VAL A 113 -16.97 9.60 32.93
N ALA A 114 -17.64 9.56 34.08
CA ALA A 114 -18.69 8.59 34.34
C ALA A 114 -20.06 9.21 34.13
N SER A 115 -20.90 8.53 33.35
CA SER A 115 -22.27 8.94 33.10
C SER A 115 -23.24 7.94 33.73
N ASN A 116 -24.24 8.47 34.44
CA ASN A 116 -25.37 7.66 34.92
C ASN A 116 -26.39 7.35 33.80
N SER A 117 -26.16 7.84 32.59
CA SER A 117 -26.94 7.54 31.39
C SER A 117 -26.10 6.75 30.40
N ASN A 118 -26.75 5.95 29.56
CA ASN A 118 -26.10 5.30 28.42
C ASN A 118 -26.31 6.17 27.18
N PHE A 119 -25.31 6.99 26.84
CA PHE A 119 -25.32 7.84 25.64
C PHE A 119 -24.90 7.07 24.37
N LEU A 120 -24.96 5.74 24.42
CA LEU A 120 -24.60 4.84 23.33
C LEU A 120 -23.22 5.21 22.77
N PHE A 121 -23.14 5.40 21.46
CA PHE A 121 -21.91 5.69 20.74
C PHE A 121 -21.52 7.17 20.76
N TRP A 122 -22.45 8.08 21.07
CA TRP A 122 -22.30 9.54 20.89
C TRP A 122 -21.49 10.22 21.98
N GLY A 123 -21.59 9.75 23.23
CA GLY A 123 -20.97 10.40 24.39
C GLY A 123 -19.46 10.62 24.25
N ARG A 124 -18.74 9.63 23.71
CA ARG A 124 -17.28 9.74 23.45
C ARG A 124 -16.94 10.84 22.43
N PHE A 125 -17.74 10.99 21.38
CA PHE A 125 -17.55 12.02 20.37
C PHE A 125 -17.91 13.42 20.90
N ALA A 126 -18.92 13.52 21.77
CA ALA A 126 -19.26 14.77 22.42
C ALA A 126 -18.12 15.25 23.33
N LEU A 127 -17.53 14.33 24.11
CA LEU A 127 -16.38 14.59 24.99
C LEU A 127 -15.17 15.14 24.24
N ALA A 128 -14.98 14.76 22.97
CA ALA A 128 -13.87 15.22 22.14
C ALA A 128 -13.81 16.73 21.95
N ASN A 129 -14.94 17.44 22.08
CA ASN A 129 -14.97 18.90 22.01
C ASN A 129 -14.17 19.56 23.16
N LEU A 130 -13.90 18.83 24.25
CA LEU A 130 -13.09 19.33 25.38
C LEU A 130 -11.59 19.07 25.22
N VAL A 131 -11.17 18.25 24.26
CA VAL A 131 -9.76 17.87 24.03
C VAL A 131 -8.89 19.10 23.74
N ARG A 132 -7.64 19.08 24.22
CA ARG A 132 -6.68 20.19 24.08
C ARG A 132 -5.56 19.95 23.09
N THR A 133 -5.34 18.71 22.66
CA THR A 133 -4.40 18.35 21.60
C THR A 133 -4.95 18.68 20.20
N LYS A 134 -4.08 18.62 19.19
CA LYS A 134 -4.47 18.79 17.78
C LYS A 134 -5.27 17.62 17.24
N TYR A 135 -4.80 16.39 17.50
CA TYR A 135 -5.44 15.19 16.97
C TYR A 135 -6.24 14.47 18.06
N VAL A 136 -7.36 13.88 17.66
CA VAL A 136 -8.17 13.02 18.51
C VAL A 136 -8.33 11.65 17.86
N ALA A 137 -8.34 10.62 18.70
CA ALA A 137 -8.56 9.25 18.27
C ALA A 137 -9.60 8.54 19.13
N PHE A 138 -10.30 7.59 18.53
CA PHE A 138 -11.33 6.78 19.19
C PHE A 138 -11.12 5.32 18.83
N PHE A 139 -11.44 4.43 19.76
CA PHE A 139 -11.40 2.99 19.52
C PHE A 139 -12.63 2.32 20.12
N ASP A 140 -13.18 1.37 19.38
CA ASP A 140 -14.16 0.43 19.93
C ASP A 140 -13.47 -0.53 20.91
N ASP A 141 -14.25 -1.08 21.85
CA ASP A 141 -13.76 -1.95 22.93
C ASP A 141 -13.21 -3.30 22.46
N ASP A 142 -13.43 -3.65 21.19
CA ASP A 142 -12.94 -4.85 20.53
C ASP A 142 -11.73 -4.61 19.62
N ILE A 143 -11.09 -3.44 19.73
CA ILE A 143 -9.97 -3.04 18.89
C ILE A 143 -8.68 -2.89 19.68
N LEU A 144 -7.64 -3.59 19.21
CA LEU A 144 -6.31 -3.53 19.81
C LEU A 144 -5.29 -3.06 18.77
N PRO A 145 -4.89 -1.77 18.77
CA PRO A 145 -4.03 -1.23 17.72
C PRO A 145 -2.68 -1.91 17.65
N GLN A 146 -2.11 -2.02 16.43
CA GLN A 146 -0.75 -2.48 16.23
C GLN A 146 0.25 -1.31 16.46
N PRO A 147 1.54 -1.59 16.73
CA PRO A 147 2.44 -0.59 17.33
C PRO A 147 2.65 0.71 16.54
N ARG A 148 2.40 0.71 15.23
CA ARG A 148 2.66 1.85 14.33
C ARG A 148 1.37 2.45 13.76
N TRP A 149 0.22 2.24 14.40
CA TRP A 149 -1.06 2.78 13.91
C TRP A 149 -1.08 4.31 13.87
N PHE A 150 -0.64 4.99 14.92
CA PHE A 150 -0.61 6.47 14.92
C PHE A 150 0.45 7.04 13.98
N GLU A 151 1.60 6.39 13.86
CA GLU A 151 2.61 6.74 12.84
C GLU A 151 2.01 6.66 11.42
N ASN A 152 1.25 5.60 11.13
CA ASN A 152 0.56 5.41 9.85
C ASN A 152 -0.47 6.52 9.57
N CYS A 153 -1.29 6.87 10.58
CA CYS A 153 -2.28 7.92 10.47
C CYS A 153 -1.64 9.29 10.23
N LEU A 154 -0.62 9.65 11.02
CA LEU A 154 0.10 10.92 10.88
C LEU A 154 0.78 11.02 9.51
N LYS A 155 1.46 9.95 9.06
CA LYS A 155 2.06 9.89 7.73
C LYS A 155 1.02 10.14 6.64
N THR A 156 -0.14 9.49 6.74
CA THR A 156 -1.26 9.67 5.80
C THR A 156 -1.67 11.14 5.70
N ILE A 157 -1.86 11.83 6.83
CA ILE A 157 -2.19 13.27 6.85
C ILE A 157 -1.07 14.09 6.21
N THR A 158 0.19 13.87 6.60
CA THR A 158 1.33 14.63 6.08
C THR A 158 1.57 14.41 4.58
N SER A 159 1.15 13.27 4.02
CA SER A 159 1.18 12.98 2.59
C SER A 159 0.04 13.63 1.79
N GLY A 160 -0.71 14.57 2.39
CA GLY A 160 -1.78 15.32 1.73
C GLY A 160 -3.15 14.66 1.80
N HIS A 161 -3.31 13.63 2.63
CA HIS A 161 -4.58 12.93 2.83
C HIS A 161 -5.17 13.23 4.22
N ASP A 162 -5.37 14.52 4.52
CA ASP A 162 -6.12 14.94 5.72
C ASP A 162 -7.61 14.56 5.59
N GLY A 163 -8.19 14.08 6.68
CA GLY A 163 -9.54 13.53 6.71
C GLY A 163 -9.86 12.79 8.00
N ILE A 164 -11.02 12.13 8.01
CA ILE A 164 -11.39 11.17 9.04
C ILE A 164 -10.74 9.83 8.68
N LEU A 165 -9.67 9.47 9.38
CA LEU A 165 -8.95 8.22 9.16
C LEU A 165 -9.56 7.11 10.03
N GLY A 166 -9.69 5.90 9.50
CA GLY A 166 -10.14 4.78 10.33
C GLY A 166 -9.72 3.39 9.91
N GLY A 167 -10.01 2.43 10.81
CA GLY A 167 -9.52 1.06 10.73
C GLY A 167 -10.33 0.10 9.87
N SER A 168 -11.62 0.37 9.73
CA SER A 168 -12.58 -0.45 8.99
C SER A 168 -13.46 0.45 8.12
N GLY A 169 -13.05 0.71 6.89
CA GLY A 169 -13.79 1.54 5.95
C GLY A 169 -14.84 0.76 5.17
N VAL A 170 -16.05 1.31 5.03
CA VAL A 170 -17.15 0.72 4.25
C VAL A 170 -17.30 1.47 2.93
N LEU A 171 -17.44 0.70 1.85
CA LEU A 171 -17.83 1.19 0.53
C LEU A 171 -19.30 0.83 0.29
N LEU A 172 -20.18 1.80 0.44
CA LEU A 172 -21.62 1.68 0.27
C LEU A 172 -22.00 1.31 -1.19
N PRO A 173 -23.15 0.64 -1.39
CA PRO A 173 -23.68 0.34 -2.71
C PRO A 173 -24.20 1.61 -3.39
N THR A 174 -24.10 1.69 -4.71
CA THR A 174 -24.68 2.80 -5.50
C THR A 174 -26.20 2.70 -5.62
N THR A 175 -26.80 1.57 -5.25
CA THR A 175 -28.24 1.31 -5.33
C THR A 175 -29.02 1.77 -4.09
N GLY A 176 -28.36 2.42 -3.12
CA GLY A 176 -28.97 2.78 -1.84
C GLY A 176 -28.84 1.71 -0.75
N GLY A 177 -29.12 2.12 0.48
CA GLY A 177 -29.06 1.34 1.70
C GLY A 177 -27.66 1.08 2.26
N TYR A 178 -27.61 0.56 3.50
CA TYR A 178 -26.36 0.22 4.17
C TYR A 178 -25.89 -1.21 3.84
N SER A 179 -24.62 -1.36 3.47
CA SER A 179 -24.00 -2.68 3.29
C SER A 179 -22.50 -2.65 3.57
N SER A 180 -22.07 -3.45 4.54
CA SER A 180 -20.66 -3.66 4.90
C SER A 180 -20.00 -4.83 4.13
N LYS A 181 -20.55 -5.23 2.98
CA LYS A 181 -19.99 -6.32 2.15
C LYS A 181 -18.65 -5.95 1.52
N HIS A 182 -18.44 -4.68 1.20
CA HIS A 182 -17.21 -4.16 0.60
C HIS A 182 -16.53 -3.24 1.60
N LYS A 183 -15.35 -3.63 2.06
CA LYS A 183 -14.58 -2.89 3.07
C LYS A 183 -13.12 -2.77 2.70
N ALA A 184 -12.49 -1.71 3.17
CA ALA A 184 -11.04 -1.53 3.20
C ALA A 184 -10.56 -1.51 4.67
N GLY A 185 -9.34 -1.95 4.93
CA GLY A 185 -8.74 -1.96 6.27
C GLY A 185 -8.65 -3.35 6.90
N TRP A 186 -8.39 -3.42 8.20
CA TRP A 186 -7.96 -4.66 8.86
C TRP A 186 -8.93 -5.85 8.70
N ASN A 187 -10.24 -5.57 8.56
CA ASN A 187 -11.31 -6.55 8.41
C ASN A 187 -11.91 -6.63 6.98
N GLY A 188 -11.26 -6.02 6.00
CA GLY A 188 -11.69 -5.91 4.61
C GLY A 188 -10.59 -6.28 3.61
N ASN A 189 -10.59 -5.60 2.48
CA ASN A 189 -9.49 -5.61 1.52
C ASN A 189 -8.30 -4.80 2.06
N HIS A 190 -7.11 -5.30 1.80
CA HIS A 190 -5.83 -4.74 2.24
C HIS A 190 -5.20 -3.99 1.09
N TYR A 191 -4.75 -2.76 1.34
CA TYR A 191 -4.18 -1.87 0.34
C TYR A 191 -2.92 -1.22 0.90
N ASN A 192 -1.91 -1.06 0.05
CA ASN A 192 -0.63 -0.44 0.42
C ASN A 192 -0.67 1.10 0.35
N THR A 193 -1.77 1.66 -0.13
CA THR A 193 -2.01 3.11 -0.21
C THR A 193 -3.33 3.47 0.46
N THR A 194 -3.50 4.75 0.76
CA THR A 194 -4.72 5.30 1.36
C THR A 194 -5.92 5.09 0.46
N VAL A 195 -7.05 4.67 1.02
CA VAL A 195 -8.30 4.45 0.29
C VAL A 195 -9.39 5.37 0.79
N GLN A 196 -10.00 6.13 -0.11
CA GLN A 196 -11.22 6.88 0.21
C GLN A 196 -12.43 5.94 0.30
N VAL A 197 -13.21 6.08 1.36
CA VAL A 197 -14.39 5.27 1.67
C VAL A 197 -15.57 6.16 2.07
N ASP A 198 -16.77 5.59 2.17
CA ASP A 198 -17.97 6.35 2.55
C ASP A 198 -17.99 6.64 4.05
N LEU A 199 -17.67 5.64 4.86
CA LEU A 199 -17.57 5.77 6.31
C LEU A 199 -16.49 4.85 6.88
N VAL A 200 -16.02 5.12 8.10
CA VAL A 200 -15.10 4.27 8.84
C VAL A 200 -15.64 3.93 10.22
N GLY A 201 -15.28 2.74 10.71
CA GLY A 201 -15.56 2.29 12.07
C GLY A 201 -14.31 1.73 12.76
N HIS A 202 -14.52 1.22 13.98
CA HIS A 202 -13.57 0.45 14.79
C HIS A 202 -12.44 1.29 15.41
N ALA A 203 -11.76 2.08 14.60
CA ALA A 203 -10.78 3.05 15.05
C ALA A 203 -10.96 4.32 14.23
N TRP A 204 -10.80 5.46 14.87
CA TRP A 204 -10.86 6.77 14.24
C TRP A 204 -9.66 7.60 14.65
N PHE A 205 -9.12 8.38 13.73
CA PHE A 205 -8.06 9.36 13.97
C PHE A 205 -8.29 10.56 13.04
N MET A 206 -8.27 11.77 13.58
CA MET A 206 -8.51 13.00 12.81
C MET A 206 -7.96 14.23 13.52
N ASP A 207 -7.82 15.34 12.78
CA ASP A 207 -7.75 16.66 13.41
C ASP A 207 -9.02 16.88 14.24
N LYS A 208 -8.86 17.32 15.49
CA LYS A 208 -9.99 17.53 16.41
C LYS A 208 -11.05 18.47 15.83
N ALA A 209 -10.65 19.44 15.00
CA ALA A 209 -11.59 20.34 14.34
C ALA A 209 -12.65 19.59 13.50
N HIS A 210 -12.31 18.42 12.95
CA HIS A 210 -13.23 17.63 12.13
C HIS A 210 -14.38 17.01 12.94
N VAL A 211 -14.21 16.81 14.25
CA VAL A 211 -15.30 16.29 15.10
C VAL A 211 -16.46 17.29 15.21
N ASN A 212 -16.20 18.59 15.10
CA ASN A 212 -17.24 19.62 15.21
C ASN A 212 -18.34 19.45 14.16
N TYR A 213 -18.00 18.97 12.96
CA TYR A 213 -18.97 18.80 11.87
C TYR A 213 -20.12 17.88 12.26
N MET A 214 -19.85 16.83 13.06
CA MET A 214 -20.86 15.87 13.54
C MET A 214 -22.07 16.54 14.20
N TRP A 215 -21.88 17.71 14.79
CA TRP A 215 -22.87 18.42 15.61
C TRP A 215 -23.53 19.58 14.88
N ARG A 216 -23.29 19.75 13.57
CA ARG A 216 -23.90 20.84 12.79
C ARG A 216 -25.36 20.58 12.45
N GLU A 217 -25.76 19.32 12.36
CA GLU A 217 -27.12 18.89 12.12
C GLU A 217 -27.48 17.71 13.02
N GLU A 218 -28.76 17.60 13.35
CA GLU A 218 -29.33 16.47 14.09
C GLU A 218 -29.17 15.16 13.30
N PRO A 219 -28.79 14.06 13.95
CA PRO A 219 -28.73 12.77 13.30
C PRO A 219 -30.13 12.22 13.04
N VAL A 220 -30.27 11.44 11.97
CA VAL A 220 -31.52 10.75 11.61
C VAL A 220 -31.94 9.75 12.71
N SER A 221 -30.97 9.20 13.44
CA SER A 221 -31.21 8.35 14.60
C SER A 221 -30.12 8.57 15.65
N TRP A 222 -30.54 8.63 16.91
CA TRP A 222 -29.64 8.65 18.07
C TRP A 222 -29.26 7.23 18.54
N ASP A 223 -29.92 6.18 18.04
CA ASP A 223 -29.69 4.80 18.47
C ASP A 223 -28.51 4.12 17.75
N ASN A 224 -28.15 4.58 16.55
CA ASN A 224 -27.06 4.04 15.74
C ASN A 224 -26.61 5.01 14.64
N GLY A 225 -25.43 4.76 14.07
CA GLY A 225 -24.99 5.39 12.82
C GLY A 225 -24.24 6.70 13.02
N GLU A 226 -23.66 6.87 14.20
CA GLU A 226 -22.73 7.95 14.53
C GLU A 226 -21.54 7.99 13.56
N ASP A 227 -21.09 6.82 13.11
CA ASP A 227 -20.01 6.66 12.14
C ASP A 227 -20.41 7.11 10.72
N ILE A 228 -21.64 6.83 10.31
CA ILE A 228 -22.22 7.28 9.04
C ILE A 228 -22.43 8.80 9.09
N HIS A 229 -23.05 9.28 10.15
CA HIS A 229 -23.41 10.70 10.34
C HIS A 229 -22.16 11.57 10.39
N LEU A 230 -21.15 11.19 11.19
CA LEU A 230 -19.88 11.90 11.25
C LEU A 230 -19.22 12.03 9.87
N SER A 231 -19.12 10.92 9.12
CA SER A 231 -18.51 10.92 7.79
C SER A 231 -19.27 11.82 6.81
N TYR A 232 -20.60 11.79 6.81
CA TYR A 232 -21.37 12.64 5.90
C TYR A 232 -21.35 14.11 6.32
N MET A 233 -21.54 14.41 7.61
CA MET A 233 -21.51 15.80 8.09
C MET A 233 -20.16 16.46 7.82
N ALA A 234 -19.06 15.76 8.06
CA ALA A 234 -17.72 16.27 7.77
C ALA A 234 -17.50 16.54 6.27
N LEU A 235 -18.03 15.67 5.41
CA LEU A 235 -18.01 15.87 3.96
C LEU A 235 -18.88 17.07 3.54
N LYS A 236 -20.13 17.11 3.98
CA LYS A 236 -21.13 18.13 3.62
C LYS A 236 -20.67 19.54 4.01
N HIS A 237 -20.16 19.67 5.23
CA HIS A 237 -19.91 20.98 5.85
C HIS A 237 -18.45 21.43 5.81
N GLY A 238 -17.52 20.52 5.58
CA GLY A 238 -16.09 20.79 5.59
C GLY A 238 -15.34 20.30 4.37
N GLY A 239 -15.99 19.59 3.44
CA GLY A 239 -15.30 18.88 2.36
C GLY A 239 -14.33 17.80 2.86
N VAL A 240 -14.44 17.42 4.14
CA VAL A 240 -13.51 16.50 4.81
C VAL A 240 -13.86 15.07 4.41
N LYS A 241 -12.91 14.39 3.78
CA LYS A 241 -13.08 13.03 3.29
C LYS A 241 -12.90 12.01 4.41
N THR A 242 -13.52 10.85 4.23
CA THR A 242 -13.28 9.68 5.08
C THR A 242 -12.35 8.70 4.36
N LEU A 243 -11.32 8.24 5.07
CA LEU A 243 -10.19 7.53 4.49
C LEU A 243 -9.77 6.33 5.37
N VAL A 244 -9.20 5.32 4.73
CA VAL A 244 -8.51 4.20 5.40
C VAL A 244 -7.02 4.33 5.10
N PRO A 245 -6.16 4.53 6.12
CA PRO A 245 -4.71 4.48 5.97
C PRO A 245 -4.23 3.13 5.39
N PRO A 246 -3.02 3.04 4.82
CA PRO A 246 -2.46 1.79 4.32
C PRO A 246 -2.56 0.64 5.34
N HIS A 247 -3.08 -0.50 4.89
CA HIS A 247 -3.14 -1.76 5.65
C HIS A 247 -2.45 -2.85 4.84
N PRO A 248 -1.12 -2.78 4.63
CA PRO A 248 -0.41 -3.72 3.78
C PRO A 248 -0.41 -5.14 4.36
N GLU A 249 -0.54 -6.18 3.52
CA GLU A 249 -0.58 -7.57 3.98
C GLU A 249 0.75 -8.02 4.61
N ASN A 250 1.88 -7.47 4.14
CA ASN A 250 3.23 -7.80 4.58
C ASN A 250 3.71 -7.03 5.82
N ASP A 251 3.01 -5.95 6.22
CA ASP A 251 3.33 -5.20 7.43
C ASP A 251 2.09 -4.90 8.27
N GLN A 252 1.76 -5.84 9.17
CA GLN A 252 0.64 -5.69 10.10
C GLN A 252 0.91 -4.67 11.21
N SER A 253 2.15 -4.22 11.42
CA SER A 253 2.46 -3.24 12.48
C SER A 253 1.72 -1.92 12.31
N LEU A 254 1.32 -1.61 11.07
CA LEU A 254 0.58 -0.42 10.66
C LEU A 254 -0.95 -0.54 10.84
N TRP A 255 -1.48 -1.70 11.23
CA TRP A 255 -2.92 -1.95 11.25
C TRP A 255 -3.60 -1.38 12.49
N SER A 256 -4.85 -0.93 12.34
CA SER A 256 -5.63 -0.40 13.45
C SER A 256 -6.04 -1.44 14.49
N CYS A 257 -5.91 -2.75 14.17
CA CYS A 257 -6.33 -3.82 15.04
C CYS A 257 -5.49 -5.09 14.82
N ARG A 258 -5.11 -5.75 15.92
CA ARG A 258 -4.58 -7.12 15.89
C ARG A 258 -5.67 -8.08 15.41
N PRO A 259 -5.50 -8.81 14.28
CA PRO A 259 -6.60 -9.56 13.67
C PRO A 259 -7.11 -10.76 14.45
N ASP A 260 -6.30 -11.33 15.35
CA ASP A 260 -6.68 -12.44 16.23
C ASP A 260 -7.57 -11.96 17.39
N PHE A 261 -7.29 -10.79 17.94
CA PHE A 261 -8.06 -10.15 19.00
C PHE A 261 -9.44 -9.70 18.48
N GLY A 262 -9.47 -8.79 17.50
CA GLY A 262 -10.72 -8.17 17.07
C GLY A 262 -11.72 -9.15 16.44
N LYS A 263 -11.25 -10.22 15.80
CA LYS A 263 -12.16 -11.26 15.27
C LYS A 263 -12.81 -12.13 16.34
N ILE A 264 -12.17 -12.27 17.49
CA ILE A 264 -12.67 -13.09 18.59
C ILE A 264 -13.58 -12.24 19.46
N VAL A 265 -13.08 -11.10 19.95
CA VAL A 265 -13.80 -10.21 20.86
C VAL A 265 -15.05 -9.62 20.21
N GLY A 266 -14.94 -9.14 18.96
CA GLY A 266 -16.08 -8.62 18.20
C GLY A 266 -17.17 -9.65 17.86
N ARG A 267 -16.93 -10.94 18.09
CA ARG A 267 -17.93 -12.01 17.91
C ARG A 267 -18.57 -12.51 19.20
N LEU A 268 -18.13 -12.03 20.37
CA LEU A 268 -18.74 -12.38 21.66
C LEU A 268 -20.18 -11.82 21.75
N ASN A 269 -20.97 -12.34 22.69
CA ASN A 269 -22.44 -12.22 22.76
C ASN A 269 -23.00 -10.80 23.05
N VAL A 270 -22.18 -9.75 23.00
CA VAL A 270 -22.56 -8.35 23.30
C VAL A 270 -22.46 -7.44 22.07
N ALA A 271 -22.18 -7.98 20.88
CA ALA A 271 -21.97 -7.18 19.67
C ALA A 271 -23.30 -6.63 19.11
N THR A 272 -23.41 -5.30 19.02
CA THR A 272 -24.65 -4.58 18.66
C THR A 272 -25.14 -4.88 17.24
N TYR A 273 -24.27 -5.31 16.32
CA TYR A 273 -24.68 -5.72 14.96
C TYR A 273 -25.63 -6.94 14.94
N LYS A 274 -25.76 -7.65 16.06
CA LYS A 274 -26.62 -8.83 16.22
C LYS A 274 -28.06 -8.50 16.60
N THR A 275 -28.41 -7.23 16.87
CA THR A 275 -29.80 -6.84 17.12
C THR A 275 -30.62 -6.86 15.82
N LYS A 276 -31.92 -7.19 15.91
CA LYS A 276 -32.80 -7.39 14.74
C LYS A 276 -32.89 -6.17 13.81
N ASP A 277 -32.73 -4.96 14.34
CA ASP A 277 -33.00 -3.71 13.60
C ASP A 277 -31.75 -2.97 13.08
N HIS A 278 -30.53 -3.43 13.44
CA HIS A 278 -29.28 -2.72 13.14
C HIS A 278 -29.06 -2.37 11.66
N LYS A 279 -29.48 -3.25 10.73
CA LYS A 279 -29.31 -3.00 9.29
C LYS A 279 -30.37 -2.08 8.70
N ASN A 280 -31.58 -2.08 9.25
CA ASN A 280 -32.69 -1.29 8.74
C ASN A 280 -32.46 0.18 9.07
N THR A 281 -32.21 0.51 10.34
CA THR A 281 -31.90 1.88 10.78
C THR A 281 -30.69 2.47 10.05
N ARG A 282 -29.61 1.70 9.87
CA ARG A 282 -28.44 2.17 9.12
C ARG A 282 -28.73 2.41 7.64
N SER A 283 -29.63 1.63 7.04
CA SER A 283 -30.06 1.86 5.66
C SER A 283 -30.89 3.13 5.56
N GLU A 284 -31.81 3.37 6.49
CA GLU A 284 -32.60 4.61 6.56
C GLU A 284 -31.72 5.85 6.71
N ILE A 285 -30.67 5.79 7.54
CA ILE A 285 -29.69 6.87 7.69
C ILE A 285 -28.96 7.13 6.37
N VAL A 286 -28.42 6.08 5.72
CA VAL A 286 -27.75 6.20 4.42
C VAL A 286 -28.69 6.80 3.38
N ASP A 287 -29.91 6.28 3.26
CA ASP A 287 -30.88 6.73 2.26
C ASP A 287 -31.37 8.15 2.53
N SER A 288 -31.48 8.56 3.80
CA SER A 288 -31.76 9.94 4.17
C SER A 288 -30.63 10.88 3.75
N HIS A 289 -29.38 10.54 4.07
CA HIS A 289 -28.24 11.35 3.66
C HIS A 289 -28.04 11.37 2.14
N THR A 290 -28.30 10.28 1.43
CA THR A 290 -28.27 10.28 -0.05
C THR A 290 -29.35 11.17 -0.64
N ARG A 291 -30.57 11.19 -0.07
CA ARG A 291 -31.62 12.15 -0.46
C ARG A 291 -31.24 13.60 -0.18
N ASP A 292 -30.47 13.84 0.87
CA ASP A 292 -29.90 15.14 1.25
C ASP A 292 -28.65 15.52 0.42
N GLY A 293 -28.25 14.68 -0.55
CA GLY A 293 -27.20 14.97 -1.51
C GLY A 293 -25.88 14.23 -1.28
N TRP A 294 -25.83 13.28 -0.35
CA TRP A 294 -24.64 12.43 -0.19
C TRP A 294 -24.41 11.54 -1.42
N GLN A 295 -23.33 11.84 -2.15
CA GLN A 295 -22.85 10.99 -3.23
C GLN A 295 -21.85 9.96 -2.69
N VAL A 296 -22.26 8.68 -2.67
CA VAL A 296 -21.39 7.57 -2.26
C VAL A 296 -20.16 7.48 -3.15
N VAL A 297 -19.02 7.07 -2.59
CA VAL A 297 -17.72 7.19 -3.25
C VAL A 297 -17.66 6.43 -4.57
N LYS A 298 -18.31 5.26 -4.64
CA LYS A 298 -18.38 4.44 -5.86
C LYS A 298 -19.14 5.11 -7.01
N GLY A 299 -19.94 6.13 -6.74
CA GLY A 299 -20.69 6.88 -7.73
C GLY A 299 -19.86 7.95 -8.45
N HIS A 300 -18.69 8.32 -7.92
CA HIS A 300 -17.83 9.33 -8.55
C HIS A 300 -17.13 8.74 -9.78
N SER A 301 -17.09 9.51 -10.88
CA SER A 301 -16.47 9.09 -12.15
C SER A 301 -14.96 8.83 -12.04
N ASN A 302 -14.29 9.50 -11.11
CA ASN A 302 -12.86 9.33 -10.82
C ASN A 302 -12.57 8.32 -9.70
N PHE A 303 -13.59 7.66 -9.15
CA PHE A 303 -13.38 6.67 -8.09
C PHE A 303 -12.63 5.46 -8.63
N THR A 304 -11.44 5.25 -8.09
CA THR A 304 -10.65 4.05 -8.32
C THR A 304 -10.17 3.50 -6.99
N LEU A 305 -10.24 2.18 -6.85
CA LEU A 305 -9.53 1.50 -5.76
C LEU A 305 -8.08 1.31 -6.20
N PRO A 306 -7.11 1.47 -5.29
CA PRO A 306 -5.73 1.11 -5.60
C PRO A 306 -5.68 -0.31 -6.12
N LYS A 307 -5.29 -0.47 -7.38
CA LYS A 307 -4.93 -1.78 -7.91
C LYS A 307 -3.51 -2.03 -7.44
N GLU A 308 -3.32 -3.00 -6.55
CA GLU A 308 -1.97 -3.52 -6.37
C GLU A 308 -1.49 -4.02 -7.72
N LYS A 309 -0.33 -3.53 -8.17
CA LYS A 309 0.28 -4.06 -9.39
C LYS A 309 0.45 -5.56 -9.20
N ASN A 310 -0.04 -6.34 -10.15
CA ASN A 310 0.19 -7.78 -10.18
C ASN A 310 1.30 -8.08 -11.18
N PHE A 311 2.32 -8.81 -10.75
CA PHE A 311 3.50 -9.08 -11.57
C PHE A 311 3.16 -9.67 -12.94
N THR A 312 2.19 -10.59 -13.01
CA THR A 312 1.80 -11.23 -14.27
C THR A 312 0.87 -10.35 -15.11
N ASP A 313 -0.05 -9.61 -14.49
CA ASP A 313 -0.95 -8.71 -15.23
C ASP A 313 -0.17 -7.52 -15.81
N GLU A 314 0.86 -7.05 -15.13
CA GLU A 314 1.71 -5.95 -15.61
C GLU A 314 2.47 -6.33 -16.89
N LEU A 315 2.89 -7.58 -17.04
CA LEU A 315 3.47 -8.05 -18.30
C LEU A 315 2.45 -7.91 -19.45
N GLN A 316 1.16 -8.14 -19.18
CA GLN A 316 0.12 -7.96 -20.17
C GLN A 316 -0.10 -6.50 -20.56
N VAL A 317 0.14 -5.55 -19.64
CA VAL A 317 0.10 -4.11 -19.97
C VAL A 317 1.09 -3.81 -21.10
N PHE A 318 2.34 -4.26 -20.98
CA PHE A 318 3.36 -4.04 -22.03
C PHE A 318 3.09 -4.84 -23.31
N ASN A 319 2.56 -6.07 -23.20
CA ASN A 319 2.13 -6.82 -24.38
C ASN A 319 1.02 -6.09 -25.14
N GLN A 320 0.07 -5.48 -24.43
CA GLN A 320 -1.01 -4.72 -25.04
C GLN A 320 -0.49 -3.46 -25.73
N LYS A 321 0.48 -2.74 -25.13
CA LYS A 321 1.15 -1.60 -25.78
C LYS A 321 1.77 -2.00 -27.11
N LEU A 322 2.53 -3.11 -27.11
CA LEU A 322 3.10 -3.67 -28.34
C LEU A 322 2.02 -4.02 -29.37
N GLN A 323 0.95 -4.72 -28.97
CA GLN A 323 -0.15 -5.09 -29.87
C GLN A 323 -0.89 -3.87 -30.45
N ASN A 324 -1.04 -2.81 -29.66
CA ASN A 324 -1.71 -1.58 -30.05
C ASN A 324 -0.81 -0.62 -30.85
N ASN A 325 0.45 -0.98 -31.10
CA ASN A 325 1.46 -0.09 -31.68
C ASN A 325 1.63 1.21 -30.89
N GLU A 326 1.48 1.15 -29.57
CA GLU A 326 1.78 2.27 -28.69
C GLU A 326 3.29 2.29 -28.42
N ASN A 327 3.96 3.41 -28.73
CA ASN A 327 5.40 3.55 -28.51
C ASN A 327 5.73 3.78 -27.04
N PHE A 328 6.69 3.01 -26.51
CA PHE A 328 7.17 3.17 -25.15
C PHE A 328 8.63 2.70 -25.00
N SER A 329 9.27 3.21 -23.98
CA SER A 329 10.59 2.82 -23.51
C SER A 329 10.46 2.12 -22.17
N LEU A 330 11.16 1.00 -22.00
CA LEU A 330 11.26 0.30 -20.74
C LEU A 330 12.73 0.04 -20.42
N VAL A 331 13.21 0.67 -19.35
CA VAL A 331 14.53 0.42 -18.75
C VAL A 331 14.38 -0.41 -17.49
N ARG A 332 15.36 -1.24 -17.14
CA ARG A 332 15.28 -2.08 -15.94
C ARG A 332 16.53 -1.91 -15.09
N PHE A 333 16.37 -1.35 -13.89
CA PHE A 333 17.43 -1.22 -12.90
C PHE A 333 17.44 -2.48 -12.02
N GLY A 334 18.29 -3.44 -12.37
CA GLY A 334 18.50 -4.64 -11.59
C GLY A 334 19.36 -4.41 -10.36
N ASP A 335 19.82 -5.49 -9.76
CA ASP A 335 20.80 -5.46 -8.67
C ASP A 335 22.11 -4.80 -9.10
N GLY A 336 22.63 -5.15 -10.28
CA GLY A 336 23.86 -4.55 -10.82
C GLY A 336 23.76 -3.03 -11.03
N GLU A 337 22.72 -2.57 -11.74
CA GLU A 337 22.52 -1.14 -11.99
C GLU A 337 22.31 -0.35 -10.68
N MET A 338 21.61 -0.95 -9.70
CA MET A 338 21.41 -0.35 -8.37
C MET A 338 22.72 -0.16 -7.61
N GLU A 339 23.64 -1.13 -7.65
CA GLU A 339 24.95 -1.00 -6.98
C GLU A 339 25.78 0.11 -7.64
N VAL A 340 25.80 0.19 -8.99
CA VAL A 340 26.49 1.26 -9.72
C VAL A 340 25.91 2.64 -9.37
N ILE A 341 24.59 2.82 -9.39
CA ILE A 341 23.93 4.10 -9.06
C ILE A 341 24.30 4.58 -7.66
N ASN A 342 24.31 3.66 -6.70
CA ASN A 342 24.63 3.96 -5.30
C ASN A 342 26.12 4.16 -5.04
N GLY A 343 26.96 4.20 -6.08
CA GLY A 343 28.40 4.42 -5.95
C GLY A 343 29.12 3.25 -5.27
N LYS A 344 28.56 2.04 -5.33
CA LYS A 344 29.18 0.85 -4.73
C LYS A 344 30.01 0.10 -5.78
N ALA A 345 31.27 -0.16 -5.45
CA ALA A 345 32.18 -0.90 -6.32
C ALA A 345 31.60 -2.27 -6.70
N ILE A 346 31.69 -2.61 -7.99
CA ILE A 346 31.24 -3.89 -8.51
C ILE A 346 32.14 -4.33 -9.67
N ASP A 347 32.54 -5.60 -9.70
CA ASP A 347 33.33 -6.18 -10.77
C ASP A 347 32.71 -7.50 -11.22
N LEU A 348 32.02 -7.47 -12.36
CA LEU A 348 31.44 -8.64 -13.02
C LEU A 348 32.14 -8.95 -14.35
N SER A 349 33.39 -8.49 -14.51
CA SER A 349 34.16 -8.69 -15.74
C SER A 349 34.46 -10.17 -16.03
N GLU A 350 34.58 -11.01 -15.00
CA GLU A 350 34.77 -12.47 -15.15
C GLU A 350 33.46 -13.25 -15.31
N LYS A 351 32.31 -12.58 -15.14
CA LYS A 351 31.00 -13.25 -15.21
C LYS A 351 30.54 -13.37 -16.65
N CYS A 352 30.26 -14.61 -17.07
CA CYS A 352 29.72 -14.93 -18.39
C CYS A 352 30.60 -14.36 -19.53
N ASN A 353 30.05 -13.44 -20.34
CA ASN A 353 30.74 -12.84 -21.48
C ASN A 353 31.41 -11.49 -21.14
N GLY A 354 31.58 -11.18 -19.85
CA GLY A 354 32.13 -9.91 -19.37
C GLY A 354 31.04 -8.84 -19.23
N GLU A 355 30.35 -8.85 -18.09
CA GLU A 355 29.30 -7.87 -17.76
C GLU A 355 29.94 -6.49 -17.41
N HIS A 356 29.44 -5.77 -16.41
CA HIS A 356 29.93 -4.44 -16.05
C HIS A 356 30.95 -4.48 -14.90
N LYS A 357 31.88 -3.52 -14.94
CA LYS A 357 32.75 -3.15 -13.84
C LYS A 357 32.56 -1.67 -13.56
N TYR A 358 32.44 -1.32 -12.29
CA TYR A 358 32.39 0.05 -11.81
C TYR A 358 33.33 0.20 -10.61
N SER A 359 34.25 1.16 -10.74
CA SER A 359 35.22 1.51 -9.71
C SER A 359 34.91 2.93 -9.22
N PRO A 360 34.48 3.11 -7.95
CA PRO A 360 34.30 4.43 -7.37
C PRO A 360 35.57 5.28 -7.52
N ASP A 361 35.38 6.59 -7.65
CA ASP A 361 36.45 7.59 -7.83
C ASP A 361 37.24 7.49 -9.15
N ASN A 362 36.99 6.48 -9.99
CA ASN A 362 37.49 6.48 -11.36
C ASN A 362 36.71 7.49 -12.19
N LYS A 363 37.39 8.53 -12.70
CA LYS A 363 36.76 9.63 -13.45
C LYS A 363 35.91 9.18 -14.63
N LYS A 364 36.32 8.12 -15.34
CA LYS A 364 35.59 7.60 -16.49
C LYS A 364 34.31 6.90 -16.04
N ASP A 365 34.40 6.04 -15.04
CA ASP A 365 33.25 5.31 -14.50
C ASP A 365 32.24 6.28 -13.85
N GLU A 366 32.70 7.29 -13.12
CA GLU A 366 31.84 8.33 -12.55
C GLU A 366 31.08 9.13 -13.61
N HIS A 367 31.73 9.45 -14.73
CA HIS A 367 31.08 10.14 -15.84
C HIS A 367 29.88 9.33 -16.38
N TYR A 368 30.07 8.04 -16.64
CA TYR A 368 28.97 7.19 -17.13
C TYR A 368 27.95 6.87 -16.03
N ARG A 369 28.36 6.81 -14.76
CA ARG A 369 27.42 6.66 -13.62
C ARG A 369 26.44 7.82 -13.56
N GLN A 370 26.90 9.05 -13.79
CA GLN A 370 26.02 10.22 -13.85
C GLN A 370 24.97 10.11 -14.97
N ILE A 371 25.34 9.55 -16.12
CA ILE A 371 24.39 9.30 -17.22
C ILE A 371 23.37 8.22 -16.83
N LEU A 372 23.82 7.16 -16.14
CA LEU A 372 22.92 6.14 -15.60
C LEU A 372 21.95 6.74 -14.57
N GLU A 373 22.41 7.63 -13.70
CA GLU A 373 21.56 8.35 -12.74
C GLU A 373 20.53 9.24 -13.46
N LEU A 374 20.94 9.97 -14.50
CA LEU A 374 20.00 10.72 -15.34
C LEU A 374 18.96 9.82 -16.01
N SER A 375 19.32 8.60 -16.42
CA SER A 375 18.36 7.64 -16.98
C SER A 375 17.33 7.15 -15.96
N LEU A 376 17.64 7.15 -14.66
CA LEU A 376 16.70 6.82 -13.59
C LEU A 376 15.71 7.98 -13.35
N LEU A 377 16.20 9.22 -13.47
CA LEU A 377 15.44 10.45 -13.18
C LEU A 377 14.62 10.98 -14.36
N HIS A 378 14.86 10.48 -15.58
CA HIS A 378 14.16 10.93 -16.78
C HIS A 378 12.65 10.66 -16.70
N LYS A 379 11.83 11.71 -16.81
CA LYS A 379 10.37 11.62 -16.81
C LYS A 379 9.80 11.81 -18.22
N SER A 380 8.95 10.89 -18.64
CA SER A 380 8.17 10.97 -19.88
C SER A 380 6.99 10.01 -19.79
N ASP A 381 5.86 10.36 -20.41
CA ASP A 381 4.68 9.50 -20.47
C ASP A 381 4.94 8.16 -21.18
N SER A 382 5.92 8.14 -22.09
CA SER A 382 6.34 6.95 -22.81
C SER A 382 7.50 6.21 -22.14
N TYR A 383 8.00 6.64 -20.98
CA TYR A 383 9.20 6.07 -20.35
C TYR A 383 8.88 5.37 -19.03
N PHE A 384 9.13 4.07 -18.98
CA PHE A 384 8.84 3.21 -17.84
C PHE A 384 10.14 2.73 -17.19
N VAL A 385 10.18 2.81 -15.86
CA VAL A 385 11.35 2.47 -15.05
C VAL A 385 11.08 1.20 -14.24
N GLY A 386 11.79 0.13 -14.58
CA GLY A 386 11.82 -1.12 -13.85
C GLY A 386 12.69 -1.03 -12.60
N LEU A 387 12.14 -1.21 -11.41
CA LEU A 387 12.86 -1.20 -10.13
C LEU A 387 13.09 -2.61 -9.55
N PRO A 388 14.16 -2.81 -8.76
CA PRO A 388 14.45 -4.10 -8.17
C PRO A 388 13.38 -4.47 -7.15
N CYS A 389 13.01 -5.76 -7.13
CA CYS A 389 11.88 -6.22 -6.34
C CYS A 389 12.26 -6.35 -4.85
N ARG A 390 11.34 -6.06 -3.93
CA ARG A 390 11.54 -6.27 -2.47
C ARG A 390 12.04 -7.67 -2.13
N CYS A 391 11.46 -8.69 -2.76
CA CYS A 391 11.87 -10.09 -2.56
C CYS A 391 13.29 -10.43 -3.07
N CYS A 392 13.92 -9.53 -3.83
CA CYS A 392 15.24 -9.72 -4.42
C CYS A 392 16.31 -8.92 -3.67
N VAL A 393 16.02 -7.67 -3.28
CA VAL A 393 17.02 -6.76 -2.67
C VAL A 393 16.69 -6.35 -1.22
N GLY A 394 15.53 -6.75 -0.71
CA GLY A 394 15.00 -6.31 0.59
C GLY A 394 14.24 -4.98 0.50
N ASP A 395 13.45 -4.68 1.54
CA ASP A 395 12.59 -3.48 1.56
C ASP A 395 13.40 -2.19 1.48
N SER A 396 14.47 -2.06 2.29
CA SER A 396 15.27 -0.84 2.34
C SER A 396 15.87 -0.46 0.98
N HIS A 397 16.50 -1.40 0.27
CA HIS A 397 17.08 -1.10 -1.06
C HIS A 397 16.00 -0.76 -2.09
N CYS A 398 14.87 -1.48 -2.08
CA CYS A 398 13.75 -1.22 -2.97
C CYS A 398 13.14 0.17 -2.72
N ASP A 399 12.87 0.52 -1.47
CA ASP A 399 12.26 1.80 -1.08
C ASP A 399 13.21 2.97 -1.33
N ASN A 400 14.50 2.79 -1.09
CA ASN A 400 15.52 3.81 -1.35
C ASN A 400 15.60 4.12 -2.85
N LEU A 401 15.73 3.11 -3.72
CA LEU A 401 15.82 3.36 -5.16
C LEU A 401 14.51 3.90 -5.73
N ARG A 402 13.36 3.43 -5.22
CA ARG A 402 12.04 3.99 -5.57
C ARG A 402 11.97 5.47 -5.25
N THR A 403 12.39 5.86 -4.04
CA THR A 403 12.43 7.26 -3.62
C THR A 403 13.42 8.07 -4.46
N GLN A 404 14.63 7.54 -4.69
CA GLN A 404 15.67 8.18 -5.50
C GLN A 404 15.23 8.42 -6.94
N SER A 405 14.42 7.52 -7.50
CA SER A 405 13.95 7.63 -8.88
C SER A 405 13.06 8.85 -9.15
N GLN A 406 12.36 9.34 -8.12
CA GLN A 406 11.40 10.44 -8.22
C GLN A 406 10.29 10.22 -9.27
N GLN A 407 10.14 9.00 -9.79
CA GLN A 407 9.16 8.65 -10.81
C GLN A 407 7.75 8.65 -10.24
N ASP A 408 6.77 8.92 -11.09
CA ASP A 408 5.37 8.75 -10.75
C ASP A 408 5.03 7.25 -10.73
N GLU A 409 4.13 6.83 -9.83
CA GLU A 409 3.82 5.41 -9.63
C GLU A 409 3.30 4.70 -10.90
N ALA A 410 2.69 5.47 -11.82
CA ALA A 410 2.21 4.95 -13.10
C ALA A 410 3.35 4.56 -14.06
N GLN A 411 4.54 5.18 -13.92
CA GLN A 411 5.73 4.96 -14.76
C GLN A 411 6.67 3.91 -14.16
N LEU A 412 6.43 3.48 -12.92
CA LEU A 412 7.23 2.47 -12.25
C LEU A 412 6.75 1.05 -12.58
N THR A 413 7.66 0.12 -12.86
CA THR A 413 7.36 -1.32 -13.00
C THR A 413 8.49 -2.18 -12.41
N TRP A 414 8.43 -3.52 -12.53
CA TRP A 414 9.48 -4.39 -12.02
C TRP A 414 10.68 -4.48 -12.98
N ALA A 415 11.90 -4.35 -12.44
CA ALA A 415 13.12 -4.69 -13.18
C ALA A 415 13.14 -6.17 -13.63
N ASN A 416 12.40 -7.04 -12.94
CA ASN A 416 12.28 -8.46 -13.29
C ASN A 416 11.06 -8.79 -14.16
N ILE A 417 10.38 -7.81 -14.76
CA ILE A 417 9.09 -8.02 -15.43
C ILE A 417 9.08 -9.13 -16.50
N PHE A 418 10.21 -9.40 -17.17
CA PHE A 418 10.33 -10.44 -18.20
C PHE A 418 10.88 -11.78 -17.71
N VAL A 419 11.31 -11.88 -16.46
CA VAL A 419 12.02 -13.06 -15.93
C VAL A 419 11.20 -13.79 -14.85
N ASN A 420 11.78 -14.82 -14.24
CA ASN A 420 11.16 -15.60 -13.16
C ASN A 420 9.79 -16.17 -13.57
N ALA A 421 8.73 -15.97 -12.76
CA ALA A 421 7.39 -16.47 -13.07
C ALA A 421 6.79 -15.91 -14.37
N ASN A 422 7.26 -14.75 -14.83
CA ASN A 422 6.81 -14.15 -16.08
C ASN A 422 7.54 -14.69 -17.31
N TYR A 423 8.68 -15.36 -17.16
CA TYR A 423 9.48 -15.83 -18.30
C TYR A 423 8.70 -16.72 -19.29
N PRO A 424 7.90 -17.72 -18.86
CA PRO A 424 7.05 -18.48 -19.79
C PRO A 424 5.97 -17.61 -20.47
N GLY A 425 5.41 -16.65 -19.74
CA GLY A 425 4.43 -15.71 -20.26
C GLY A 425 5.04 -14.73 -21.26
N PHE A 426 6.30 -14.33 -21.06
CA PHE A 426 7.08 -13.50 -21.97
C PHE A 426 7.33 -14.24 -23.28
N LEU A 427 7.83 -15.48 -23.20
CA LEU A 427 8.09 -16.30 -24.39
C LEU A 427 6.83 -16.56 -25.23
N LYS A 428 5.66 -16.66 -24.59
CA LYS A 428 4.41 -16.87 -25.30
C LYS A 428 3.78 -15.56 -25.81
N GLY A 429 3.56 -14.61 -24.90
CA GLY A 429 2.77 -13.40 -25.16
C GLY A 429 3.57 -12.28 -25.79
N THR A 430 4.75 -11.99 -25.24
CA THR A 430 5.59 -10.87 -25.71
C THR A 430 6.19 -11.17 -27.07
N ILE A 431 6.71 -12.39 -27.29
CA ILE A 431 7.19 -12.82 -28.62
C ILE A 431 6.05 -12.74 -29.65
N ALA A 432 4.85 -13.20 -29.32
CA ALA A 432 3.71 -13.09 -30.22
C ALA A 432 3.37 -11.63 -30.55
N ALA A 433 3.43 -10.72 -29.56
CA ALA A 433 3.21 -9.29 -29.76
C ALA A 433 4.31 -8.60 -30.59
N LEU A 434 5.50 -9.19 -30.68
CA LEU A 434 6.61 -8.72 -31.51
C LEU A 434 6.52 -9.20 -32.97
N GLN A 435 5.72 -10.24 -33.26
CA GLN A 435 5.60 -10.76 -34.62
C GLN A 435 5.12 -9.69 -35.60
N GLY A 436 5.76 -9.64 -36.78
CA GLY A 436 5.44 -8.69 -37.84
C GLY A 436 5.99 -7.27 -37.64
N LYS A 437 6.63 -6.95 -36.50
CA LYS A 437 7.27 -5.64 -36.27
C LYS A 437 8.66 -5.59 -36.91
N LYS A 438 9.11 -4.37 -37.26
CA LYS A 438 10.52 -4.11 -37.58
C LYS A 438 11.32 -4.07 -36.28
N ILE A 439 12.22 -5.03 -36.09
CA ILE A 439 12.96 -5.22 -34.84
C ILE A 439 14.44 -4.98 -35.07
N ASN A 440 15.01 -4.02 -34.35
CA ASN A 440 16.43 -3.76 -34.30
C ASN A 440 16.98 -4.27 -32.97
N MET A 441 18.19 -4.81 -32.95
CA MET A 441 18.72 -5.48 -31.77
C MET A 441 20.10 -4.97 -31.37
N VAL A 442 20.25 -4.56 -30.10
CA VAL A 442 21.54 -4.25 -29.49
C VAL A 442 21.94 -5.41 -28.59
N CYS A 443 23.05 -6.08 -28.93
CA CYS A 443 23.45 -7.32 -28.26
C CYS A 443 24.96 -7.52 -28.27
N HIS A 444 25.43 -8.49 -27.48
CA HIS A 444 26.85 -8.83 -27.43
C HIS A 444 27.38 -9.26 -28.82
N GLU A 445 28.63 -8.91 -29.14
CA GLU A 445 29.28 -9.22 -30.42
C GLU A 445 29.33 -10.72 -30.75
N LYS A 446 29.33 -11.57 -29.72
CA LYS A 446 29.32 -13.05 -29.84
C LYS A 446 27.93 -13.65 -30.08
N ALA A 447 26.86 -12.86 -30.10
CA ALA A 447 25.49 -13.39 -30.23
C ALA A 447 25.17 -13.88 -31.64
N ASP A 448 24.68 -15.11 -31.75
CA ASP A 448 24.11 -15.67 -32.98
C ASP A 448 22.60 -15.38 -33.05
N LEU A 449 22.14 -14.67 -34.06
CA LEU A 449 20.74 -14.25 -34.16
C LEU A 449 19.84 -15.28 -34.85
N VAL A 450 20.40 -16.36 -35.42
CA VAL A 450 19.64 -17.37 -36.17
C VAL A 450 18.62 -18.08 -35.29
N GLY A 451 18.92 -18.27 -34.00
CA GLY A 451 18.03 -18.94 -33.04
C GLY A 451 16.88 -18.08 -32.51
N LEU A 452 16.79 -16.80 -32.91
CA LEU A 452 15.75 -15.91 -32.40
C LEU A 452 14.37 -16.22 -33.00
N PRO A 453 13.28 -16.03 -32.22
CA PRO A 453 11.92 -16.37 -32.63
C PRO A 453 11.26 -15.30 -33.52
N PHE A 454 12.04 -14.33 -34.00
CA PHE A 454 11.60 -13.25 -34.88
C PHE A 454 12.76 -12.81 -35.78
N LYS A 455 12.42 -12.18 -36.90
CA LYS A 455 13.43 -11.62 -37.81
C LYS A 455 13.98 -10.31 -37.25
N VAL A 456 15.30 -10.23 -37.12
CA VAL A 456 16.01 -8.98 -36.82
C VAL A 456 16.24 -8.23 -38.12
N THR A 457 15.83 -6.96 -38.17
CA THR A 457 16.06 -6.03 -39.28
C THR A 457 17.53 -5.62 -39.32
N ASP A 458 18.03 -5.05 -38.22
CA ASP A 458 19.42 -4.65 -38.05
C ASP A 458 19.93 -5.01 -36.65
N SER A 459 21.23 -5.24 -36.53
CA SER A 459 21.87 -5.58 -35.26
C SER A 459 23.07 -4.69 -34.98
N PHE A 460 23.17 -4.22 -33.73
CA PHE A 460 24.24 -3.38 -33.23
C PHE A 460 25.00 -4.14 -32.14
N ARG A 461 26.33 -4.18 -32.27
CA ARG A 461 27.17 -5.11 -31.50
C ARG A 461 28.00 -4.37 -30.47
N VAL A 462 28.02 -4.91 -29.24
CA VAL A 462 28.80 -4.36 -28.13
C VAL A 462 29.70 -5.43 -27.51
N GLY A 463 30.82 -5.00 -26.92
CA GLY A 463 31.77 -5.88 -26.24
C GLY A 463 31.46 -6.07 -24.76
N ALA A 464 32.45 -6.58 -24.02
CA ALA A 464 32.41 -6.63 -22.57
C ALA A 464 32.52 -5.24 -21.94
N ASN A 465 31.96 -5.05 -20.74
CA ASN A 465 31.95 -3.75 -20.05
C ASN A 465 31.49 -2.56 -20.94
N ALA A 466 30.46 -2.81 -21.76
CA ALA A 466 30.03 -1.92 -22.83
C ALA A 466 29.57 -0.53 -22.36
N TRP A 467 29.07 -0.43 -21.13
CA TRP A 467 28.49 0.81 -20.59
C TRP A 467 29.49 1.97 -20.52
N SER A 468 30.78 1.68 -20.31
CA SER A 468 31.84 2.69 -20.34
C SER A 468 32.77 2.57 -21.56
N SER A 469 32.71 1.46 -22.29
CA SER A 469 33.61 1.20 -23.42
C SER A 469 32.99 1.47 -24.79
N ASN A 470 31.67 1.35 -24.91
CA ASN A 470 30.94 1.48 -26.18
C ASN A 470 29.84 2.55 -26.16
N TYR A 471 29.56 3.21 -25.02
CA TYR A 471 28.42 4.14 -24.91
C TYR A 471 28.42 5.22 -26.00
N ASP A 472 29.51 5.99 -26.15
CA ASP A 472 29.54 7.13 -27.06
C ASP A 472 29.41 6.69 -28.53
N SER A 473 30.15 5.66 -28.91
CA SER A 473 30.13 5.12 -30.27
C SER A 473 28.77 4.51 -30.62
N MET A 474 28.18 3.76 -29.69
CA MET A 474 26.92 3.06 -29.92
C MET A 474 25.72 4.03 -29.94
N LEU A 475 25.74 5.06 -29.10
CA LEU A 475 24.74 6.14 -29.15
C LEU A 475 24.79 6.87 -30.49
N ALA A 476 25.99 7.22 -30.96
CA ALA A 476 26.17 7.88 -32.25
C ALA A 476 25.70 6.99 -33.42
N GLU A 477 26.03 5.69 -33.39
CA GLU A 477 25.62 4.72 -34.41
C GLU A 477 24.09 4.57 -34.47
N LEU A 478 23.44 4.34 -33.31
CA LEU A 478 21.99 4.20 -33.23
C LEU A 478 21.25 5.48 -33.64
N SER A 479 21.73 6.64 -33.20
CA SER A 479 21.13 7.93 -33.57
C SER A 479 21.24 8.17 -35.08
N SER A 480 22.42 7.93 -35.66
CA SER A 480 22.62 8.06 -37.10
C SER A 480 21.76 7.08 -37.89
N TYR A 481 21.60 5.85 -37.43
CA TYR A 481 20.71 4.87 -38.04
C TYR A 481 19.25 5.35 -38.04
N ILE A 482 18.75 5.82 -36.90
CA ILE A 482 17.36 6.28 -36.76
C ILE A 482 17.11 7.48 -37.67
N GLU A 483 18.01 8.47 -37.66
CA GLU A 483 17.91 9.68 -38.49
C GLU A 483 17.95 9.35 -39.99
N LYS A 484 18.97 8.60 -40.45
CA LYS A 484 19.14 8.28 -41.87
C LYS A 484 17.96 7.50 -42.44
N ASN A 485 17.36 6.63 -41.64
CA ASN A 485 16.25 5.79 -42.07
C ASN A 485 14.87 6.39 -41.75
N ASN A 486 14.80 7.57 -41.13
CA ASN A 486 13.57 8.15 -40.57
C ASN A 486 12.76 7.10 -39.79
N SER A 487 13.45 6.39 -38.90
CA SER A 487 12.87 5.24 -38.21
C SER A 487 11.82 5.69 -37.20
N GLU A 488 10.56 5.35 -37.47
CA GLU A 488 9.44 5.48 -36.54
C GLU A 488 8.66 4.17 -36.43
N ASN A 489 8.01 3.97 -35.28
CA ASN A 489 7.22 2.79 -34.94
C ASN A 489 7.99 1.46 -35.06
N GLN A 490 9.32 1.52 -34.92
CA GLN A 490 10.19 0.34 -34.86
C GLN A 490 10.43 -0.07 -33.41
N VAL A 491 10.80 -1.33 -33.19
CA VAL A 491 11.16 -1.85 -31.87
C VAL A 491 12.66 -2.05 -31.79
N PHE A 492 13.30 -1.41 -30.82
CA PHE A 492 14.70 -1.60 -30.49
C PHE A 492 14.80 -2.44 -29.21
N ILE A 493 15.38 -3.64 -29.33
CA ILE A 493 15.55 -4.57 -28.21
C ILE A 493 17.00 -4.50 -27.72
N PHE A 494 17.20 -4.25 -26.43
CA PHE A 494 18.51 -4.12 -25.79
C PHE A 494 18.80 -5.30 -24.88
N CYS A 495 19.93 -5.95 -25.13
CA CYS A 495 20.52 -7.02 -24.34
C CYS A 495 21.94 -6.61 -23.91
N ALA A 496 22.09 -5.41 -23.31
CA ALA A 496 23.39 -4.77 -23.09
C ALA A 496 23.65 -4.34 -21.62
N GLY A 497 22.93 -4.91 -20.64
CA GLY A 497 23.10 -4.59 -19.22
C GLY A 497 22.92 -3.10 -18.93
N VAL A 498 23.77 -2.52 -18.08
CA VAL A 498 23.81 -1.10 -17.69
C VAL A 498 23.73 -0.15 -18.91
N LEU A 499 24.38 -0.51 -20.03
CA LEU A 499 24.36 0.31 -21.24
C LEU A 499 22.94 0.50 -21.80
N SER A 500 22.06 -0.49 -21.64
CA SER A 500 20.68 -0.44 -22.11
C SER A 500 19.95 0.76 -21.51
N ASN A 501 20.06 0.98 -20.19
CA ASN A 501 19.36 2.06 -19.50
C ASN A 501 19.83 3.43 -20.02
N MET A 502 21.14 3.58 -20.21
CA MET A 502 21.74 4.82 -20.67
C MET A 502 21.36 5.15 -22.13
N LEU A 503 21.42 4.16 -23.03
CA LEU A 503 21.07 4.37 -24.44
C LEU A 503 19.56 4.61 -24.62
N ILE A 504 18.72 3.80 -23.97
CA ILE A 504 17.26 3.93 -24.06
C ILE A 504 16.80 5.30 -23.56
N PHE A 505 17.41 5.83 -22.50
CA PHE A 505 17.17 7.20 -22.04
C PHE A 505 17.41 8.24 -23.14
N GLN A 506 18.61 8.24 -23.75
CA GLN A 506 18.96 9.23 -24.77
C GLN A 506 18.09 9.10 -26.03
N LEU A 507 17.77 7.85 -26.41
CA LEU A 507 16.96 7.56 -27.58
C LEU A 507 15.48 7.88 -27.33
N ASN A 508 14.92 7.61 -26.15
CA ASN A 508 13.56 8.05 -25.81
C ASN A 508 13.44 9.58 -25.86
N LYS A 509 14.43 10.27 -25.32
CA LYS A 509 14.47 11.73 -25.28
C LYS A 509 14.52 12.36 -26.68
N THR A 510 15.28 11.76 -27.59
CA THR A 510 15.51 12.32 -28.94
C THR A 510 14.53 11.78 -29.98
N PHE A 511 14.11 10.52 -29.86
CA PHE A 511 13.32 9.78 -30.85
C PHE A 511 12.15 9.02 -30.18
N PRO A 512 11.19 9.72 -29.53
CA PRO A 512 10.14 9.08 -28.72
C PRO A 512 9.14 8.23 -29.52
N ASN A 513 9.12 8.35 -30.85
CA ASN A 513 8.20 7.65 -31.75
C ASN A 513 8.62 6.20 -32.07
N ASN A 514 9.49 5.60 -31.26
CA ASN A 514 9.88 4.20 -31.35
C ASN A 514 9.70 3.50 -30.00
N THR A 515 9.67 2.18 -30.04
CA THR A 515 9.64 1.36 -28.83
C THR A 515 11.05 0.90 -28.47
N TYR A 516 11.46 1.07 -27.22
CA TYR A 516 12.80 0.70 -26.75
C TYR A 516 12.70 -0.23 -25.53
N LEU A 517 13.14 -1.48 -25.66
CA LEU A 517 12.95 -2.50 -24.63
C LEU A 517 14.30 -3.01 -24.11
N ASP A 518 14.63 -2.72 -22.87
CA ASP A 518 15.63 -3.50 -22.16
C ASP A 518 15.03 -4.86 -21.78
N VAL A 519 15.46 -5.92 -22.46
CA VAL A 519 15.03 -7.29 -22.18
C VAL A 519 16.11 -8.09 -21.45
N GLY A 520 17.32 -7.54 -21.31
CA GLY A 520 18.43 -8.15 -20.62
C GLY A 520 18.83 -9.51 -21.20
N SER A 521 18.85 -10.54 -20.35
CA SER A 521 19.40 -11.87 -20.67
C SER A 521 18.37 -12.89 -21.19
N VAL A 522 17.12 -12.48 -21.43
CA VAL A 522 16.03 -13.43 -21.75
C VAL A 522 16.27 -14.23 -23.04
N PHE A 523 17.11 -13.70 -23.93
CA PHE A 523 17.47 -14.32 -25.21
C PHE A 523 18.87 -14.93 -25.23
N ASP A 524 19.64 -14.91 -24.12
CA ASP A 524 21.04 -15.36 -24.11
C ASP A 524 21.22 -16.80 -24.63
N ASP A 525 20.33 -17.72 -24.23
CA ASP A 525 20.38 -19.12 -24.68
C ASP A 525 20.07 -19.25 -26.18
N MET A 526 19.06 -18.50 -26.66
CA MET A 526 18.68 -18.46 -28.08
C MET A 526 19.76 -17.81 -28.95
N MET A 527 20.57 -16.94 -28.35
CA MET A 527 21.69 -16.25 -29.01
C MET A 527 23.01 -17.01 -28.94
N GLY A 528 23.03 -18.24 -28.42
CA GLY A 528 24.26 -19.02 -28.28
C GLY A 528 25.23 -18.47 -27.22
N LEU A 529 24.80 -17.55 -26.36
CA LEU A 529 25.60 -17.00 -25.25
C LEU A 529 25.54 -17.86 -23.99
N GLY A 530 24.68 -18.89 -23.99
CA GLY A 530 24.49 -19.86 -22.93
C GLY A 530 23.42 -19.47 -21.89
N GLN A 531 23.14 -20.39 -20.97
CA GLN A 531 22.11 -20.20 -19.95
C GLN A 531 22.65 -19.40 -18.75
N THR A 532 22.82 -18.09 -18.95
CA THR A 532 23.45 -17.16 -17.98
C THR A 532 22.65 -16.94 -16.68
N ARG A 533 21.39 -17.39 -16.63
CA ARG A 533 20.48 -17.20 -15.49
C ARG A 533 19.76 -18.49 -15.09
N LYS A 534 19.41 -18.62 -13.81
CA LYS A 534 18.74 -19.82 -13.28
C LYS A 534 17.38 -20.11 -13.91
N TYR A 535 16.63 -19.08 -14.35
CA TYR A 535 15.35 -19.28 -15.03
C TYR A 535 15.54 -19.84 -16.45
N LEU A 536 16.62 -19.47 -17.15
CA LEU A 536 17.02 -20.07 -18.44
C LEU A 536 17.39 -21.55 -18.26
N LYS A 537 18.05 -21.91 -17.16
CA LYS A 537 18.36 -23.31 -16.78
C LYS A 537 17.14 -24.13 -16.36
N GLY A 538 15.91 -23.65 -16.58
CA GLY A 538 14.68 -24.37 -16.22
C GLY A 538 14.43 -24.53 -14.72
N SER A 539 15.03 -23.69 -13.86
CA SER A 539 14.84 -23.78 -12.41
C SER A 539 13.38 -23.59 -12.02
N ARG A 540 12.71 -24.68 -11.60
CA ARG A 540 11.30 -24.67 -11.16
C ARG A 540 11.02 -23.65 -10.06
N LYS A 541 11.98 -23.41 -9.15
CA LYS A 541 11.85 -22.42 -8.08
C LYS A 541 11.80 -20.99 -8.65
N ARG A 542 12.68 -20.67 -9.60
CA ARG A 542 12.72 -19.34 -10.22
C ARG A 542 11.53 -19.11 -11.15
N LEU A 543 11.13 -20.11 -11.93
CA LEU A 543 9.95 -20.04 -12.81
C LEU A 543 8.61 -19.98 -12.06
N LYS A 544 8.60 -20.15 -10.73
CA LYS A 544 7.42 -19.94 -9.88
C LYS A 544 7.56 -18.72 -8.97
N GLN A 545 8.67 -17.99 -9.06
CA GLN A 545 8.92 -16.82 -8.22
C GLN A 545 8.15 -15.62 -8.78
N VAL A 546 7.08 -15.25 -8.10
CA VAL A 546 6.34 -14.00 -8.33
C VAL A 546 7.06 -12.89 -7.59
N CYS A 547 7.43 -11.82 -8.30
CA CYS A 547 8.09 -10.68 -7.71
C CYS A 547 7.11 -9.80 -6.93
N VAL A 548 7.54 -9.32 -5.76
CA VAL A 548 6.76 -8.42 -4.90
C VAL A 548 7.06 -6.97 -5.32
N TRP A 549 6.01 -6.15 -5.45
CA TRP A 549 6.08 -4.75 -5.88
C TRP A 549 6.72 -3.82 -4.86
#